data_AF-A0A968NMT2-F1
#
_entry.id   AF-A0A968NMT2-F1
#
_cell.length_a   1.000
_cell.length_b   1.000
_cell.length_c   1.000
_cell.angle_alpha   90.00
_cell.angle_beta   90.00
_cell.angle_gamma   90.00
#
_symmetry.space_group_name_H-M   'P 1'
#
loop_
_entity.id
_entity.type
_entity.pdbx_description
1 polymer ?
#
loop_
_entity_poly.entity_id
_entity_poly.type
_entity_poly.pdbx_seq_one_letter_code
_entity_poly.pdbx_strand_id
1 'polypeptide(L)'
;MLLVLWAGGSVWAERILIDFGSDNNRWQMESPDEQGNHWNNMVSVKDRFDEHVAADLVTTKGRETGIRIEVAEPFARALLNQDKTMESLYPIYATDRWVIQGKEKGKLRLRGLRAGESYILSFYATRGETPEAMSECISQFTVGGESKQLNILNNLKECAVFENVTCGQDGTLMIEVSAGKDGGRDQGAISVLEIGYGGGAGPAEAAKTPQKATTVPVKPAATPAPPPERAAPAPVAPSAVVVEQEGTGGTGMRAIMGGDPPGAGVGCGWRGRLVRLAEKMNKREEPIDESVFGGGFSGGVGGVVLRAGSAGGAIIDRFWV
;
A
#
# COMPACT_ATOMS: atom_id res chain seq x y z
N MET A 1 4.84 33.79 11.96
CA MET A 1 4.17 32.71 11.22
C MET A 1 3.91 33.24 9.81
N LEU A 2 4.79 32.91 8.86
CA LEU A 2 4.70 33.37 7.48
C LEU A 2 3.70 32.45 6.77
N LEU A 3 2.47 32.92 6.58
CA LEU A 3 1.45 32.22 5.81
C LEU A 3 1.85 32.31 4.33
N VAL A 4 2.58 31.31 3.83
CA VAL A 4 2.78 31.14 2.39
C VAL A 4 1.44 30.67 1.82
N LEU A 5 0.60 31.63 1.45
CA LEU A 5 -0.57 31.35 0.64
C LEU A 5 -0.08 30.86 -0.72
N TRP A 6 -0.13 29.54 -0.93
CA TRP A 6 -0.18 28.93 -2.26
C TRP A 6 -1.52 29.29 -2.92
N ALA A 7 -1.73 30.58 -3.17
CA ALA A 7 -2.82 31.12 -3.99
C ALA A 7 -2.37 31.39 -5.43
N GLY A 8 -1.12 31.08 -5.76
CA GLY A 8 -0.65 30.99 -7.14
C GLY A 8 -1.06 29.64 -7.69
N GLY A 9 -2.19 29.59 -8.40
CA GLY A 9 -2.46 28.47 -9.29
C GLY A 9 -1.19 28.19 -10.09
N SER A 10 -0.71 26.95 -10.02
CA SER A 10 0.55 26.55 -10.66
C SER A 10 0.54 27.10 -12.09
N VAL A 11 1.40 28.08 -12.37
CA VAL A 11 1.43 28.81 -13.64
C VAL A 11 2.01 27.98 -14.79
N TRP A 12 2.24 26.68 -14.55
CA TRP A 12 2.69 25.76 -15.58
C TRP A 12 1.53 25.52 -16.53
N ALA A 13 1.64 26.10 -17.73
CA ALA A 13 0.65 25.91 -18.79
C ALA A 13 0.38 24.42 -19.05
N GLU A 14 1.41 23.58 -18.89
CA GLU A 14 1.30 22.12 -18.94
C GLU A 14 2.30 21.45 -17.99
N ARG A 15 1.87 20.31 -17.44
CA ARG A 15 2.60 19.47 -16.49
C ARG A 15 2.29 18.01 -16.76
N ILE A 16 3.07 17.10 -16.19
CA ILE A 16 2.79 15.65 -16.21
C ILE A 16 2.33 15.25 -14.81
N LEU A 17 1.18 14.59 -14.72
CA LEU A 17 0.66 14.05 -13.47
C LEU A 17 0.79 12.53 -13.47
N ILE A 18 1.39 11.99 -12.41
CA ILE A 18 1.60 10.54 -12.24
C ILE A 18 0.95 10.13 -10.92
N ASP A 19 0.00 9.21 -11.00
CA ASP A 19 -0.71 8.61 -9.86
C ASP A 19 -0.06 7.26 -9.50
N PHE A 20 0.28 7.02 -8.23
CA PHE A 20 0.87 5.78 -7.75
C PHE A 20 -0.15 4.93 -6.97
N GLY A 21 -0.84 4.06 -7.69
CA GLY A 21 -1.94 3.25 -7.19
C GLY A 21 -1.68 1.74 -7.13
N SER A 22 -2.64 1.00 -6.55
CA SER A 22 -2.64 -0.46 -6.48
C SER A 22 -3.49 -1.08 -7.62
N ASP A 23 -3.15 -2.28 -8.13
CA ASP A 23 -3.89 -2.97 -9.22
C ASP A 23 -5.26 -3.52 -8.83
N ASN A 24 -5.49 -3.73 -7.54
CA ASN A 24 -6.79 -4.12 -7.01
C ASN A 24 -7.81 -2.97 -7.05
N ASN A 25 -7.38 -1.80 -7.51
CA ASN A 25 -8.18 -0.61 -7.53
C ASN A 25 -8.98 -0.49 -8.84
N ARG A 26 -10.32 -0.60 -8.76
CA ARG A 26 -11.26 -0.15 -9.82
C ARG A 26 -11.30 1.38 -9.99
N TRP A 27 -10.52 2.09 -9.20
CA TRP A 27 -10.58 3.52 -8.91
C TRP A 27 -9.19 4.15 -9.11
N GLN A 28 -8.51 3.79 -10.21
CA GLN A 28 -7.40 4.60 -10.70
C GLN A 28 -7.93 5.98 -11.08
N MET A 29 -7.06 6.98 -11.08
CA MET A 29 -7.50 8.30 -11.50
C MET A 29 -8.03 8.27 -12.94
N GLU A 30 -9.24 8.81 -13.14
CA GLU A 30 -9.79 8.95 -14.48
C GLU A 30 -8.92 9.90 -15.30
N SER A 31 -8.71 9.56 -16.57
CA SER A 31 -7.85 10.30 -17.48
C SER A 31 -8.60 10.50 -18.81
N PRO A 32 -9.06 11.72 -19.13
CA PRO A 32 -8.97 12.94 -18.31
C PRO A 32 -9.90 12.93 -17.08
N ASP A 33 -9.55 13.69 -16.05
CA ASP A 33 -10.39 13.91 -14.86
C ASP A 33 -11.53 14.92 -15.10
N GLU A 34 -12.34 15.20 -14.06
CA GLU A 34 -13.43 16.18 -14.10
C GLU A 34 -12.96 17.61 -14.43
N GLN A 35 -11.68 17.91 -14.22
CA GLN A 35 -11.05 19.19 -14.56
C GLN A 35 -10.36 19.15 -15.93
N GLY A 36 -10.47 18.04 -16.66
CA GLY A 36 -9.88 17.84 -17.98
C GLY A 36 -8.38 17.53 -17.96
N ASN A 37 -7.80 17.18 -16.81
CA ASN A 37 -6.39 16.81 -16.72
C ASN A 37 -6.20 15.34 -17.07
N HIS A 38 -5.25 15.06 -17.96
CA HIS A 38 -4.80 13.68 -18.19
C HIS A 38 -3.79 13.24 -17.11
N TRP A 39 -4.03 12.05 -16.57
CA TRP A 39 -3.22 11.36 -15.58
C TRP A 39 -2.48 10.17 -16.20
N ASN A 40 -1.28 9.90 -15.68
CA ASN A 40 -0.47 8.73 -16.00
C ASN A 40 -0.49 7.78 -14.81
N ASN A 41 -1.32 6.74 -14.86
CA ASN A 41 -1.52 5.85 -13.72
C ASN A 41 -0.43 4.77 -13.65
N MET A 42 0.36 4.81 -12.59
CA MET A 42 1.33 3.78 -12.21
C MET A 42 0.64 2.79 -11.29
N VAL A 43 0.35 1.61 -11.83
CA VAL A 43 -0.43 0.59 -11.15
C VAL A 43 0.49 -0.56 -10.79
N SER A 44 0.66 -0.85 -9.49
CA SER A 44 1.45 -2.00 -9.07
C SER A 44 0.69 -3.30 -9.33
N VAL A 45 1.23 -4.25 -10.08
CA VAL A 45 0.63 -5.57 -10.22
C VAL A 45 1.07 -6.45 -9.06
N LYS A 46 0.11 -7.02 -8.32
CA LYS A 46 0.25 -7.94 -7.17
C LYS A 46 1.68 -8.46 -6.95
N ASP A 47 2.29 -7.97 -5.88
CA ASP A 47 3.55 -8.47 -5.30
C ASP A 47 4.81 -8.34 -6.19
N ARG A 48 4.74 -7.61 -7.32
CA ARG A 48 5.91 -7.33 -8.17
C ARG A 48 5.94 -5.86 -8.57
N PHE A 49 6.95 -5.15 -8.08
CA PHE A 49 7.26 -3.78 -8.51
C PHE A 49 8.33 -3.77 -9.62
N ASP A 50 8.78 -4.94 -10.03
CA ASP A 50 10.14 -5.17 -10.51
C ASP A 50 10.35 -4.71 -11.96
N GLU A 51 9.29 -4.45 -12.72
CA GLU A 51 9.36 -4.10 -14.15
C GLU A 51 8.29 -3.10 -14.60
N HIS A 52 7.76 -2.28 -13.69
CA HIS A 52 6.78 -1.28 -14.08
C HIS A 52 7.43 -0.15 -14.88
N VAL A 53 7.02 -0.08 -16.15
CA VAL A 53 7.36 1.00 -17.08
C VAL A 53 6.07 1.65 -17.55
N ALA A 54 5.90 2.94 -17.26
CA ALA A 54 4.96 3.78 -18.00
C ALA A 54 5.76 4.54 -19.05
N ALA A 55 5.61 4.10 -20.30
CA ALA A 55 6.19 4.75 -21.46
C ALA A 55 5.30 5.89 -21.94
N ASP A 56 5.91 6.85 -22.64
CA ASP A 56 5.23 7.94 -23.36
C ASP A 56 4.22 8.71 -22.49
N LEU A 57 4.70 9.18 -21.32
CA LEU A 57 3.91 9.97 -20.40
C LEU A 57 3.26 11.15 -21.13
N VAL A 58 2.01 11.42 -20.80
CA VAL A 58 1.24 12.53 -21.37
C VAL A 58 1.19 13.73 -20.42
N THR A 59 1.13 14.93 -20.97
CA THR A 59 0.85 16.14 -20.19
C THR A 59 -0.60 16.17 -19.74
N THR A 60 -0.97 17.10 -18.87
CA THR A 60 -2.35 17.36 -18.45
C THR A 60 -3.29 17.71 -19.61
N LYS A 61 -2.78 17.99 -20.81
CA LYS A 61 -3.57 18.20 -22.04
C LYS A 61 -3.57 16.99 -22.97
N GLY A 62 -3.06 15.84 -22.52
CA GLY A 62 -3.02 14.60 -23.28
C GLY A 62 -1.93 14.54 -24.35
N ARG A 63 -0.96 15.48 -24.32
CA ARG A 63 0.14 15.50 -25.30
C ARG A 63 1.25 14.54 -24.86
N GLU A 64 1.66 13.64 -25.75
CA GLU A 64 2.82 12.76 -25.52
C GLU A 64 4.09 13.59 -25.32
N THR A 65 4.91 13.20 -24.36
CA THR A 65 6.14 13.92 -24.01
C THR A 65 7.41 13.19 -24.45
N GLY A 66 7.32 11.89 -24.76
CA GLY A 66 8.47 11.00 -24.93
C GLY A 66 9.23 10.72 -23.61
N ILE A 67 8.77 11.27 -22.48
CA ILE A 67 9.28 10.94 -21.15
C ILE A 67 8.67 9.61 -20.73
N ARG A 68 9.46 8.78 -20.07
CA ARG A 68 8.99 7.55 -19.43
C ARG A 68 9.48 7.45 -18.00
N ILE A 69 8.76 6.69 -17.20
CA ILE A 69 9.13 6.37 -15.81
C ILE A 69 9.28 4.86 -15.65
N GLU A 70 10.37 4.45 -15.01
CA GLU A 70 10.72 3.06 -14.73
C GLU A 70 10.90 2.87 -13.21
N VAL A 71 10.45 1.75 -12.67
CA VAL A 71 10.86 1.32 -11.32
C VAL A 71 12.26 0.72 -11.40
N ALA A 72 13.22 1.37 -10.75
CA ALA A 72 14.61 0.95 -10.71
C ALA A 72 14.94 0.11 -9.47
N GLU A 73 14.30 0.41 -8.34
CA GLU A 73 14.28 -0.42 -7.14
C GLU A 73 12.84 -0.50 -6.63
N PRO A 74 12.36 -1.71 -6.29
CA PRO A 74 10.96 -1.94 -5.97
C PRO A 74 10.53 -1.20 -4.69
N PHE A 75 9.24 -0.86 -4.63
CA PHE A 75 8.60 -0.44 -3.39
C PHE A 75 8.15 -1.68 -2.62
N ALA A 76 7.92 -1.55 -1.32
CA ALA A 76 7.51 -2.69 -0.50
C ALA A 76 6.07 -3.14 -0.81
N ARG A 77 5.17 -2.18 -1.08
CA ARG A 77 3.74 -2.42 -1.36
C ARG A 77 3.04 -1.18 -1.88
N ALA A 78 1.90 -1.37 -2.52
CA ALA A 78 0.94 -0.31 -2.80
C ALA A 78 -0.21 -0.43 -1.81
N LEU A 79 -0.67 0.70 -1.29
CA LEU A 79 -1.76 0.77 -0.35
C LEU A 79 -2.81 1.76 -0.84
N LEU A 80 -4.07 1.35 -0.71
CA LEU A 80 -5.19 2.25 -0.92
C LEU A 80 -5.19 3.32 0.18
N ASN A 81 -5.61 4.54 -0.18
CA ASN A 81 -6.01 5.47 0.85
C ASN A 81 -7.40 5.07 1.39
N GLN A 82 -7.44 4.69 2.66
CA GLN A 82 -8.66 4.17 3.29
C GLN A 82 -9.63 5.30 3.67
N ASP A 83 -9.10 6.50 3.91
CA ASP A 83 -9.91 7.67 4.22
C ASP A 83 -10.28 8.42 2.93
N LYS A 84 -11.47 8.08 2.42
CA LYS A 84 -12.06 8.71 1.24
C LYS A 84 -12.87 9.98 1.56
N THR A 85 -12.67 10.58 2.72
CA THR A 85 -13.37 11.82 3.11
C THR A 85 -12.43 13.02 3.23
N MET A 86 -11.12 12.79 3.11
CA MET A 86 -10.13 13.85 3.20
C MET A 86 -10.16 14.75 1.97
N GLU A 87 -10.44 16.04 2.18
CA GLU A 87 -10.17 17.08 1.19
C GLU A 87 -8.65 17.22 1.01
N SER A 88 -8.13 16.67 -0.10
CA SER A 88 -6.72 16.71 -0.48
C SER A 88 -6.47 17.72 -1.60
N LEU A 89 -5.22 18.16 -1.71
CA LEU A 89 -4.71 18.92 -2.86
C LEU A 89 -4.94 18.21 -4.21
N TYR A 90 -4.95 16.88 -4.21
CA TYR A 90 -5.19 16.06 -5.40
C TYR A 90 -6.54 15.32 -5.29
N PRO A 91 -7.15 14.93 -6.43
CA PRO A 91 -8.35 14.11 -6.41
C PRO A 91 -8.13 12.86 -5.57
N ILE A 92 -9.19 12.41 -4.91
CA ILE A 92 -9.07 11.37 -3.90
C ILE A 92 -8.55 10.03 -4.43
N TYR A 93 -8.79 9.75 -5.71
CA TYR A 93 -8.30 8.55 -6.37
C TYR A 93 -6.79 8.59 -6.63
N ALA A 94 -6.18 9.79 -6.67
CA ALA A 94 -4.74 9.98 -6.75
C ALA A 94 -4.06 10.02 -5.36
N THR A 95 -4.75 9.60 -4.30
CA THR A 95 -4.18 9.57 -2.93
C THR A 95 -3.74 8.18 -2.48
N ASP A 96 -3.92 7.17 -3.33
CA ASP A 96 -3.25 5.88 -3.16
C ASP A 96 -1.73 6.08 -3.09
N ARG A 97 -1.01 5.07 -2.60
CA ARG A 97 0.43 5.24 -2.38
C ARG A 97 1.23 3.98 -2.58
N TRP A 98 2.44 4.17 -3.09
CA TRP A 98 3.51 3.18 -3.01
C TRP A 98 4.36 3.46 -1.78
N VAL A 99 4.65 2.41 -1.02
CA VAL A 99 5.21 2.50 0.34
C VAL A 99 6.53 1.76 0.41
N ILE A 100 7.48 2.33 1.14
CA ILE A 100 8.71 1.67 1.59
C ILE A 100 8.61 1.37 3.09
N GLN A 101 9.33 0.37 3.57
CA GLN A 101 9.32 -0.01 4.98
C GLN A 101 10.75 -0.26 5.51
N GLY A 102 10.99 0.09 6.76
CA GLY A 102 12.29 -0.11 7.39
C GLY A 102 13.37 0.78 6.77
N LYS A 103 14.51 0.16 6.46
CA LYS A 103 15.66 0.82 5.81
C LYS A 103 15.64 0.69 4.28
N GLU A 104 14.58 0.13 3.72
CA GLU A 104 14.43 -0.04 2.28
C GLU A 104 14.20 1.29 1.58
N LYS A 105 14.40 1.26 0.26
CA LYS A 105 14.26 2.41 -0.62
C LYS A 105 13.54 1.97 -1.88
N GLY A 106 12.63 2.82 -2.35
CA GLY A 106 12.05 2.70 -3.68
C GLY A 106 12.78 3.66 -4.60
N LYS A 107 13.12 3.23 -5.81
CA LYS A 107 13.75 4.12 -6.79
C LYS A 107 12.98 4.15 -8.08
N LEU A 108 12.78 5.35 -8.57
CA LEU A 108 12.18 5.62 -9.87
C LEU A 108 13.25 6.22 -10.77
N ARG A 109 13.20 5.88 -12.05
CA ARG A 109 14.07 6.45 -13.08
C ARG A 109 13.20 7.09 -14.14
N LEU A 110 13.33 8.41 -14.27
CA LEU A 110 12.81 9.13 -15.42
C LEU A 110 13.81 9.03 -16.57
N ARG A 111 13.30 8.85 -17.78
CA ARG A 111 14.07 8.88 -19.02
C ARG A 111 13.36 9.69 -20.09
N GLY A 112 14.09 10.09 -21.12
CA GLY A 112 13.55 10.94 -22.18
C GLY A 112 13.47 12.41 -21.79
N LEU A 113 14.08 12.78 -20.65
CA LEU A 113 14.29 14.18 -20.30
C LEU A 113 15.34 14.78 -21.25
N ARG A 114 15.23 16.09 -21.51
CA ARG A 114 16.15 16.82 -22.38
C ARG A 114 17.36 17.26 -21.56
N ALA A 115 18.55 16.81 -21.97
CA ALA A 115 19.79 17.20 -21.32
C ALA A 115 19.97 18.73 -21.35
N GLY A 116 20.35 19.31 -20.20
CA GLY A 116 20.54 20.75 -20.05
C GLY A 116 19.27 21.56 -19.76
N GLU A 117 18.08 20.96 -19.87
CA GLU A 117 16.83 21.61 -19.45
C GLU A 117 16.63 21.49 -17.94
N SER A 118 15.91 22.47 -17.38
CA SER A 118 15.51 22.47 -15.97
C SER A 118 14.07 21.99 -15.80
N TYR A 119 13.82 21.29 -14.70
CA TYR A 119 12.53 20.72 -14.33
C TYR A 119 12.16 21.13 -12.91
N ILE A 120 10.86 21.09 -12.63
CA ILE A 120 10.32 21.19 -11.28
C ILE A 120 9.62 19.88 -10.97
N LEU A 121 9.97 19.25 -9.86
CA LEU A 121 9.36 18.02 -9.40
C LEU A 121 8.65 18.28 -8.09
N SER A 122 7.36 17.99 -8.03
CA SER A 122 6.56 18.10 -6.82
C SER A 122 6.07 16.72 -6.40
N PHE A 123 6.45 16.33 -5.19
CA PHE A 123 6.08 15.06 -4.58
C PHE A 123 4.99 15.29 -3.55
N TYR A 124 3.88 14.57 -3.71
CA TYR A 124 2.82 14.50 -2.72
C TYR A 124 2.63 13.07 -2.26
N ALA A 125 2.36 12.94 -0.96
CA ALA A 125 2.02 11.69 -0.35
C ALA A 125 1.13 11.98 0.86
N THR A 126 0.16 11.10 1.06
CA THR A 126 -0.72 11.16 2.23
C THR A 126 -1.01 9.78 2.77
N ARG A 127 -1.22 9.74 4.07
CA ARG A 127 -1.65 8.57 4.81
C ARG A 127 -2.73 9.02 5.77
N GLY A 128 -3.97 8.67 5.45
CA GLY A 128 -5.09 8.83 6.38
C GLY A 128 -4.91 7.91 7.58
N GLU A 129 -4.82 8.48 8.77
CA GLU A 129 -4.92 7.76 10.04
C GLU A 129 -5.75 8.54 11.05
N THR A 130 -6.34 7.82 12.00
CA THR A 130 -7.06 8.47 13.10
C THR A 130 -6.08 9.21 14.02
N PRO A 131 -6.52 10.31 14.68
CA PRO A 131 -5.68 11.10 15.58
C PRO A 131 -5.11 10.34 16.78
N GLU A 132 -5.50 9.11 17.05
CA GLU A 132 -4.99 8.31 18.16
C GLU A 132 -3.73 7.52 17.78
N ALA A 133 -3.47 7.33 16.47
CA ALA A 133 -2.30 6.59 15.97
C ALA A 133 -1.06 7.47 15.72
N MET A 134 -1.02 8.71 16.24
CA MET A 134 -0.08 9.75 15.80
C MET A 134 1.38 9.48 16.24
N SER A 135 2.12 8.76 15.41
CA SER A 135 3.56 9.02 15.29
C SER A 135 3.82 9.56 13.90
N GLU A 136 4.59 10.64 13.82
CA GLU A 136 4.93 11.31 12.56
C GLU A 136 5.42 10.29 11.54
N CYS A 137 4.87 10.36 10.33
CA CYS A 137 5.27 9.51 9.22
C CYS A 137 5.93 10.40 8.20
N ILE A 138 7.25 10.38 8.15
CA ILE A 138 8.02 11.28 7.30
C ILE A 138 8.53 10.50 6.10
N SER A 139 8.23 10.99 4.89
CA SER A 139 8.84 10.49 3.66
C SER A 139 10.00 11.39 3.27
N GLN A 140 11.13 10.78 2.90
CA GLN A 140 12.27 11.49 2.34
C GLN A 140 12.37 11.18 0.84
N PHE A 141 12.38 12.25 0.05
CA PHE A 141 12.60 12.23 -1.39
C PHE A 141 14.02 12.71 -1.68
N THR A 142 14.72 12.04 -2.59
CA THR A 142 16.04 12.44 -3.04
C THR A 142 16.08 12.51 -4.57
N VAL A 143 16.52 13.65 -5.10
CA VAL A 143 16.61 13.91 -6.54
C VAL A 143 17.93 14.60 -6.82
N GLY A 144 18.73 14.05 -7.75
CA GLY A 144 20.01 14.67 -8.14
C GLY A 144 21.00 14.88 -6.99
N GLY A 145 20.85 14.15 -5.87
CA GLY A 145 21.66 14.31 -4.65
C GLY A 145 21.08 15.26 -3.60
N GLU A 146 20.09 16.09 -3.94
CA GLU A 146 19.35 16.90 -2.97
C GLU A 146 18.26 16.05 -2.29
N SER A 147 17.98 16.28 -1.02
CA SER A 147 16.91 15.59 -0.29
C SER A 147 15.93 16.56 0.36
N LYS A 148 14.64 16.22 0.34
CA LYS A 148 13.56 16.93 1.06
C LYS A 148 12.69 15.94 1.81
N GLN A 149 12.18 16.36 2.96
CA GLN A 149 11.28 15.56 3.78
C GLN A 149 9.86 16.12 3.69
N LEU A 150 8.88 15.24 3.82
CA LEU A 150 7.46 15.56 3.87
C LEU A 150 6.80 14.73 4.98
N ASN A 151 6.08 15.38 5.89
CA ASN A 151 5.18 14.66 6.78
C ASN A 151 3.94 14.24 6.00
N ILE A 152 3.77 12.94 5.83
CA ILE A 152 2.69 12.37 5.03
C ILE A 152 1.47 11.99 5.87
N LEU A 153 1.58 12.07 7.20
CA LEU A 153 0.48 11.73 8.10
C LEU A 153 -0.62 12.79 8.00
N ASN A 154 -1.80 12.39 7.51
CA ASN A 154 -2.93 13.29 7.26
C ASN A 154 -2.54 14.54 6.46
N ASN A 155 -1.59 14.40 5.53
CA ASN A 155 -1.15 15.50 4.69
C ASN A 155 -2.24 15.83 3.66
N LEU A 156 -2.77 17.04 3.74
CA LEU A 156 -3.82 17.51 2.84
C LEU A 156 -3.33 18.52 1.80
N LYS A 157 -2.16 19.15 2.02
CA LYS A 157 -1.80 20.40 1.33
C LYS A 157 -0.33 20.56 0.99
N GLU A 158 0.56 19.81 1.64
CA GLU A 158 2.00 20.03 1.52
C GLU A 158 2.62 19.11 0.47
N CYS A 159 3.62 19.63 -0.23
CA CYS A 159 4.42 18.89 -1.20
C CYS A 159 5.91 19.11 -0.91
N ALA A 160 6.73 18.10 -1.19
CA ALA A 160 8.17 18.28 -1.31
C ALA A 160 8.49 18.72 -2.75
N VAL A 161 8.92 19.96 -2.94
CA VAL A 161 9.15 20.55 -4.27
C VAL A 161 10.64 20.70 -4.53
N PHE A 162 11.15 20.15 -5.63
CA PHE A 162 12.52 20.35 -6.12
C PHE A 162 12.46 21.25 -7.35
N GLU A 163 13.20 22.34 -7.32
CA GLU A 163 13.26 23.32 -8.41
C GLU A 163 14.60 23.24 -9.13
N ASN A 164 14.64 23.67 -10.39
CA ASN A 164 15.85 23.70 -11.20
C ASN A 164 16.57 22.34 -11.31
N VAL A 165 15.80 21.25 -11.28
CA VAL A 165 16.33 19.90 -11.41
C VAL A 165 16.80 19.70 -12.84
N THR A 166 18.04 19.24 -13.02
CA THR A 166 18.59 18.91 -14.33
C THR A 166 18.79 17.40 -14.43
N CYS A 167 18.62 16.86 -15.64
CA CYS A 167 18.89 15.44 -15.90
C CYS A 167 20.34 15.20 -16.34
N GLY A 168 20.76 13.94 -16.33
CA GLY A 168 22.03 13.52 -16.89
C GLY A 168 22.12 13.75 -18.40
N GLN A 169 23.32 13.67 -18.97
CA GLN A 169 23.54 13.84 -20.41
C GLN A 169 22.80 12.80 -21.27
N ASP A 170 22.46 11.65 -20.70
CA ASP A 170 21.66 10.60 -21.32
C ASP A 170 20.15 10.81 -21.19
N GLY A 171 19.72 11.97 -20.66
CA GLY A 171 18.31 12.30 -20.47
C GLY A 171 17.67 11.52 -19.32
N THR A 172 18.46 11.03 -18.37
CA THR A 172 17.96 10.26 -17.22
C THR A 172 18.02 11.05 -15.91
N LEU A 173 17.08 10.77 -15.02
CA LEU A 173 17.06 11.31 -13.67
C LEU A 173 16.61 10.23 -12.69
N MET A 174 17.40 10.04 -11.64
CA MET A 174 17.06 9.13 -10.54
C MET A 174 16.32 9.87 -9.43
N ILE A 175 15.23 9.26 -8.98
CA ILE A 175 14.43 9.66 -7.83
C ILE A 175 14.49 8.51 -6.83
N GLU A 176 14.75 8.83 -5.57
CA GLU A 176 14.71 7.87 -4.47
C GLU A 176 13.67 8.31 -3.44
N VAL A 177 12.91 7.32 -2.94
CA VAL A 177 11.93 7.47 -1.86
C VAL A 177 12.37 6.57 -0.70
N SER A 178 12.42 7.14 0.50
CA SER A 178 12.84 6.44 1.71
C SER A 178 12.09 6.96 2.94
N ALA A 179 12.28 6.30 4.09
CA ALA A 179 11.74 6.77 5.36
C ALA A 179 12.59 7.95 5.84
N GLY A 180 11.94 9.03 6.24
CA GLY A 180 12.62 10.17 6.82
C GLY A 180 13.22 9.81 8.18
N LYS A 181 14.43 10.29 8.44
CA LYS A 181 15.16 10.01 9.70
C LYS A 181 14.48 10.59 10.94
N ASP A 182 13.67 11.62 10.75
CA ASP A 182 13.01 12.36 11.82
C ASP A 182 11.60 11.82 12.10
N GLY A 183 11.13 10.80 11.36
CA GLY A 183 9.83 10.19 11.57
C GLY A 183 9.80 9.26 12.77
N GLY A 184 8.64 9.19 13.43
CA GLY A 184 8.36 8.19 14.47
C GLY A 184 8.02 6.81 13.90
N ARG A 185 8.12 6.63 12.58
CA ARG A 185 7.87 5.36 11.87
C ARG A 185 8.93 5.15 10.79
N ASP A 186 9.37 3.90 10.66
CA ASP A 186 10.23 3.45 9.56
C ASP A 186 9.41 3.22 8.28
N GLN A 187 8.71 4.26 7.81
CA GLN A 187 7.88 4.21 6.60
C GLN A 187 7.99 5.50 5.81
N GLY A 188 8.04 5.36 4.49
CA GLY A 188 7.95 6.45 3.52
C GLY A 188 6.99 6.06 2.41
N ALA A 189 6.47 7.04 1.68
CA ALA A 189 5.54 6.79 0.60
C ALA A 189 5.57 7.88 -0.47
N ILE A 190 5.03 7.54 -1.63
CA ILE A 190 4.71 8.46 -2.72
C ILE A 190 3.27 8.18 -3.19
N SER A 191 2.47 9.23 -3.38
CA SER A 191 1.12 9.14 -3.94
C SER A 191 1.04 9.77 -5.32
N VAL A 192 1.57 10.99 -5.46
CA VAL A 192 1.59 11.73 -6.73
C VAL A 192 2.99 12.25 -7.00
N LEU A 193 3.41 12.14 -8.26
CA LEU A 193 4.53 12.88 -8.82
C LEU A 193 4.02 13.83 -9.89
N GLU A 194 4.29 15.11 -9.72
CA GLU A 194 4.05 16.14 -10.71
C GLU A 194 5.38 16.62 -11.29
N ILE A 195 5.45 16.69 -12.63
CA ILE A 195 6.63 17.16 -13.37
C ILE A 195 6.26 18.41 -14.16
N GLY A 196 6.88 19.52 -13.83
CA GLY A 196 6.84 20.79 -14.56
C GLY A 196 8.15 21.08 -15.29
N TYR A 197 8.09 21.94 -16.31
CA TYR A 197 9.25 22.44 -17.04
C TYR A 197 9.71 23.78 -16.42
N GLY A 198 10.98 23.87 -16.02
CA GLY A 198 11.53 24.98 -15.22
C GLY A 198 11.68 26.31 -15.95
N GLY A 199 11.37 26.38 -17.24
CA GLY A 199 11.46 27.60 -18.06
C GLY A 199 10.13 28.15 -18.57
N GLY A 200 8.99 27.58 -18.19
CA GLY A 200 7.66 27.97 -18.69
C GLY A 200 7.40 27.62 -20.18
N ALA A 201 8.44 27.36 -20.96
CA ALA A 201 8.33 26.63 -22.21
C ALA A 201 7.98 25.18 -21.85
N GLY A 202 6.69 24.81 -22.01
CA GLY A 202 6.27 23.42 -21.94
C GLY A 202 7.03 22.55 -22.96
N PRO A 203 6.72 21.25 -23.09
CA PRO A 203 7.40 20.42 -24.06
C PRO A 203 7.22 21.08 -25.43
N ALA A 204 8.28 21.69 -25.96
CA ALA A 204 8.26 22.20 -27.32
C ALA A 204 7.84 21.00 -28.15
N GLU A 205 6.68 21.10 -28.80
CA GLU A 205 6.02 20.02 -29.55
C GLU A 205 7.12 19.16 -30.15
N ALA A 206 7.37 18.00 -29.54
CA ALA A 206 8.58 17.26 -29.84
C ALA A 206 8.51 17.00 -31.33
N ALA A 207 9.39 17.67 -32.09
CA ALA A 207 9.43 17.51 -33.53
C ALA A 207 9.47 16.00 -33.73
N LYS A 208 8.41 15.45 -34.35
CA LYS A 208 8.16 14.03 -34.59
C LYS A 208 9.26 13.47 -35.49
N THR A 209 10.50 13.56 -35.04
CA THR A 209 11.64 12.93 -35.63
C THR A 209 11.45 11.50 -35.17
N PRO A 210 11.01 10.59 -36.06
CA PRO A 210 10.73 9.23 -35.67
C PRO A 210 12.01 8.70 -35.02
N GLN A 211 11.95 8.48 -33.71
CA GLN A 211 12.98 7.75 -33.01
C GLN A 211 12.94 6.38 -33.68
N LYS A 212 13.89 6.14 -34.59
CA LYS A 212 13.95 4.93 -35.41
C LYS A 212 13.90 3.77 -34.44
N ALA A 213 12.74 3.13 -34.34
CA ALA A 213 12.55 1.96 -33.51
C ALA A 213 13.67 1.01 -33.89
N THR A 214 14.63 0.85 -32.98
CA THR A 214 15.64 -0.18 -33.14
C THR A 214 14.89 -1.46 -32.82
N THR A 215 14.26 -2.02 -33.84
CA THR A 215 13.76 -3.38 -33.80
C THR A 215 14.98 -4.24 -33.59
N VAL A 216 15.24 -4.61 -32.35
CA VAL A 216 16.04 -5.79 -32.06
C VAL A 216 15.32 -6.91 -32.82
N PRO A 217 15.97 -7.58 -33.79
CA PRO A 217 15.34 -8.69 -34.48
C PRO A 217 15.01 -9.73 -33.42
N VAL A 218 13.73 -9.84 -33.08
CA VAL A 218 13.22 -10.94 -32.28
C VAL A 218 13.44 -12.17 -33.14
N LYS A 219 14.47 -12.94 -32.79
CA LYS A 219 14.68 -14.29 -33.32
C LYS A 219 13.33 -15.01 -33.17
N PRO A 220 12.74 -15.55 -34.27
CA PRO A 220 11.46 -16.24 -34.19
C PRO A 220 11.51 -17.26 -33.05
N ALA A 221 10.61 -17.11 -32.08
CA ALA A 221 10.44 -18.11 -31.05
C ALA A 221 10.16 -19.43 -31.75
N ALA A 222 11.00 -20.43 -31.49
CA ALA A 222 10.77 -21.77 -32.00
C ALA A 222 9.36 -22.20 -31.57
N THR A 223 8.57 -22.71 -32.50
CA THR A 223 7.28 -23.32 -32.22
C THR A 223 7.48 -24.34 -31.09
N PRO A 224 6.83 -24.18 -29.93
CA PRO A 224 6.96 -25.15 -28.86
C PRO A 224 6.53 -26.52 -29.38
N ALA A 225 7.35 -27.53 -29.13
CA ALA A 225 7.01 -28.90 -29.48
C ALA A 225 5.65 -29.26 -28.85
N PRO A 226 4.80 -30.03 -29.56
CA PRO A 226 3.55 -30.50 -28.98
C PRO A 226 3.85 -31.26 -27.67
N PRO A 227 3.04 -31.06 -26.62
CA PRO A 227 3.22 -31.78 -25.37
C PRO A 227 3.17 -33.30 -25.64
N PRO A 228 4.00 -34.10 -24.95
CA PRO A 228 3.98 -35.54 -25.12
C PRO A 228 2.59 -36.08 -24.81
N GLU A 229 2.10 -36.95 -25.70
CA GLU A 229 0.82 -37.63 -25.59
C GLU A 229 0.75 -38.36 -24.23
N ARG A 230 -0.22 -37.95 -23.41
CA ARG A 230 -0.37 -38.46 -22.04
C ARG A 230 -0.80 -39.92 -22.12
N ALA A 231 0.06 -40.82 -21.68
CA ALA A 231 -0.26 -42.24 -21.60
C ALA A 231 -1.54 -42.46 -20.79
N ALA A 232 -2.44 -43.30 -21.32
CA ALA A 232 -3.69 -43.66 -20.67
C ALA A 232 -3.41 -44.24 -19.26
N PRO A 233 -4.17 -43.83 -18.24
CA PRO A 233 -4.01 -44.38 -16.89
C PRO A 233 -4.33 -45.88 -16.90
N ALA A 234 -3.46 -46.66 -16.24
CA ALA A 234 -3.70 -48.09 -16.02
C ALA A 234 -4.99 -48.31 -15.21
N PRO A 235 -5.74 -49.40 -15.48
CA PRO A 235 -6.93 -49.72 -14.71
C PRO A 235 -6.58 -49.95 -13.24
N VAL A 236 -7.25 -49.19 -12.37
CA VAL A 236 -7.11 -49.31 -10.91
C VAL A 236 -7.82 -50.59 -10.46
N ALA A 237 -7.07 -51.49 -9.82
CA ALA A 237 -7.64 -52.68 -9.20
C ALA A 237 -8.51 -52.30 -7.98
N PRO A 238 -9.63 -53.02 -7.72
CA PRO A 238 -10.49 -52.71 -6.59
C PRO A 238 -9.78 -53.00 -5.25
N SER A 239 -9.64 -51.97 -4.42
CA SER A 239 -9.13 -52.09 -3.05
C SER A 239 -10.16 -52.78 -2.16
N ALA A 240 -9.69 -53.79 -1.41
CA ALA A 240 -10.48 -54.44 -0.37
C ALA A 240 -10.78 -53.47 0.78
N VAL A 241 -12.04 -53.42 1.19
CA VAL A 241 -12.50 -52.70 2.37
C VAL A 241 -12.07 -53.48 3.61
N VAL A 242 -11.12 -52.94 4.38
CA VAL A 242 -10.83 -53.39 5.74
C VAL A 242 -11.64 -52.53 6.69
N VAL A 243 -12.58 -53.15 7.39
CA VAL A 243 -13.32 -52.54 8.49
C VAL A 243 -12.48 -52.72 9.75
N GLU A 244 -11.79 -51.67 10.19
CA GLU A 244 -11.21 -51.62 11.54
C GLU A 244 -12.26 -51.12 12.54
N GLN A 245 -12.38 -51.88 13.63
CA GLN A 245 -13.29 -51.65 14.74
C GLN A 245 -12.59 -50.73 15.75
N GLU A 246 -13.08 -49.49 15.92
CA GLU A 246 -12.50 -48.55 16.89
C GLU A 246 -12.76 -48.99 18.33
N GLY A 247 -11.67 -49.31 19.03
CA GLY A 247 -11.62 -49.49 20.47
C GLY A 247 -11.61 -48.15 21.21
N THR A 248 -12.47 -48.05 22.22
CA THR A 248 -12.56 -46.94 23.18
C THR A 248 -11.29 -46.83 24.02
N GLY A 249 -10.54 -45.75 23.84
CA GLY A 249 -9.32 -45.47 24.61
C GLY A 249 -9.13 -43.97 24.85
N GLY A 250 -9.66 -43.47 25.97
CA GLY A 250 -9.47 -42.11 26.42
C GLY A 250 -8.00 -41.81 26.77
N THR A 251 -7.50 -40.65 26.33
CA THR A 251 -6.24 -40.09 26.82
C THR A 251 -6.41 -38.58 27.00
N GLY A 252 -6.15 -38.11 28.23
CA GLY A 252 -6.45 -36.76 28.69
C GLY A 252 -5.55 -35.67 28.11
N MET A 253 -6.13 -34.46 28.00
CA MET A 253 -5.40 -33.22 27.77
C MET A 253 -4.51 -32.91 28.97
N ARG A 254 -3.19 -32.91 28.75
CA ARG A 254 -2.18 -32.45 29.70
C ARG A 254 -1.85 -30.99 29.37
N ALA A 255 -2.37 -30.06 30.15
CA ALA A 255 -1.96 -28.65 30.07
C ALA A 255 -0.53 -28.51 30.62
N ILE A 256 0.41 -28.08 29.78
CA ILE A 256 1.76 -27.69 30.19
C ILE A 256 1.68 -26.24 30.65
N MET A 257 1.64 -26.03 31.97
CA MET A 257 1.79 -24.69 32.57
C MET A 257 3.28 -24.41 32.75
N GLY A 258 3.81 -23.49 31.95
CA GLY A 258 5.14 -22.91 32.15
C GLY A 258 5.17 -22.06 33.42
N GLY A 259 6.28 -22.16 34.16
CA GLY A 259 6.44 -21.59 35.49
C GLY A 259 6.39 -20.06 35.56
N ASP A 260 5.88 -19.57 36.69
CA ASP A 260 5.85 -18.16 37.05
C ASP A 260 7.26 -17.66 37.46
N PRO A 261 7.68 -16.45 37.06
CA PRO A 261 8.81 -15.76 37.69
C PRO A 261 8.40 -15.16 39.05
N PRO A 262 9.33 -15.07 40.03
CA PRO A 262 9.02 -14.55 41.35
C PRO A 262 8.98 -13.01 41.35
N GLY A 263 7.89 -12.45 41.90
CA GLY A 263 7.92 -11.14 42.54
C GLY A 263 7.15 -10.02 41.84
N ALA A 264 5.85 -9.92 42.12
CA ALA A 264 5.13 -8.66 42.33
C ALA A 264 3.71 -9.00 42.81
N GLY A 265 3.41 -8.70 44.09
CA GLY A 265 2.10 -8.92 44.66
C GLY A 265 1.08 -7.91 44.14
N VAL A 266 0.01 -8.38 43.50
CA VAL A 266 -1.24 -7.63 43.33
C VAL A 266 -2.44 -8.61 43.26
N GLY A 267 -3.38 -8.46 44.20
CA GLY A 267 -4.82 -8.67 43.98
C GLY A 267 -5.36 -10.07 43.64
N CYS A 268 -5.59 -10.91 44.65
CA CYS A 268 -6.49 -12.05 44.56
C CYS A 268 -7.94 -11.60 44.34
N GLY A 269 -8.54 -11.91 43.18
CA GLY A 269 -9.99 -11.69 42.98
C GLY A 269 -10.60 -12.22 41.69
N TRP A 270 -9.82 -12.40 40.61
CA TRP A 270 -10.38 -12.71 39.29
C TRP A 270 -10.23 -14.16 38.83
N ARG A 271 -9.24 -14.90 39.35
CA ARG A 271 -8.97 -16.29 38.91
C ARG A 271 -10.04 -17.31 39.31
N GLY A 272 -10.81 -17.05 40.37
CA GLY A 272 -11.84 -17.98 40.87
C GLY A 272 -13.18 -17.98 40.11
N ARG A 273 -13.51 -16.90 39.37
CA ARG A 273 -14.82 -16.77 38.69
C ARG A 273 -14.81 -17.29 37.25
N LEU A 274 -13.71 -17.16 36.52
CA LEU A 274 -13.59 -17.64 35.13
C LEU A 274 -13.61 -19.18 35.03
N VAL A 275 -13.01 -19.87 36.00
CA VAL A 275 -13.00 -21.34 36.04
C VAL A 275 -14.40 -21.91 36.31
N ARG A 276 -15.20 -21.26 37.19
CA ARG A 276 -16.59 -21.68 37.47
C ARG A 276 -17.58 -21.38 36.33
N LEU A 277 -17.28 -20.43 35.44
CA LEU A 277 -18.13 -20.13 34.29
C LEU A 277 -17.91 -21.13 33.15
N ALA A 278 -16.65 -21.49 32.88
CA ALA A 278 -16.30 -22.51 31.89
C ALA A 278 -16.81 -23.92 32.28
N GLU A 279 -16.81 -24.26 33.57
CA GLU A 279 -17.38 -25.52 34.07
C GLU A 279 -18.91 -25.58 33.98
N LYS A 280 -19.61 -24.43 34.05
CA LYS A 280 -21.07 -24.36 33.89
C LYS A 280 -21.53 -24.41 32.43
N MET A 281 -20.75 -23.87 31.50
CA MET A 281 -21.12 -23.84 30.08
C MET A 281 -20.97 -25.22 29.38
N ASN A 282 -20.16 -26.12 29.93
CA ASN A 282 -19.92 -27.44 29.33
C ASN A 282 -20.97 -28.52 29.70
N LYS A 283 -22.07 -28.16 30.39
CA LYS A 283 -22.99 -29.16 30.99
C LYS A 283 -24.51 -28.96 30.88
N ARG A 284 -25.09 -28.02 30.11
CA ARG A 284 -26.58 -27.97 29.98
C ARG A 284 -27.13 -27.49 28.63
N GLU A 285 -28.21 -28.18 28.23
CA GLU A 285 -29.09 -27.99 27.07
C GLU A 285 -30.34 -27.13 27.38
N GLU A 286 -30.21 -25.94 27.95
CA GLU A 286 -31.37 -25.02 28.12
C GLU A 286 -31.02 -23.57 27.71
N PRO A 287 -31.95 -22.80 27.11
CA PRO A 287 -31.70 -21.44 26.63
C PRO A 287 -31.55 -20.42 27.77
N ILE A 288 -30.73 -19.39 27.54
CA ILE A 288 -30.42 -18.33 28.51
C ILE A 288 -31.51 -17.25 28.49
N ASP A 289 -32.04 -16.90 29.67
CA ASP A 289 -32.94 -15.75 29.91
C ASP A 289 -32.11 -14.46 30.05
N GLU A 290 -32.35 -13.48 29.16
CA GLU A 290 -31.61 -12.22 29.07
C GLU A 290 -32.00 -11.17 30.15
N SER A 291 -32.94 -11.47 31.05
CA SER A 291 -33.43 -10.51 32.06
C SER A 291 -32.49 -10.23 33.24
N VAL A 292 -31.26 -10.79 33.27
CA VAL A 292 -30.35 -10.68 34.42
C VAL A 292 -29.31 -9.55 34.31
N PHE A 293 -29.19 -8.85 33.17
CA PHE A 293 -28.19 -7.78 32.98
C PHE A 293 -28.80 -6.37 33.04
N GLY A 294 -29.45 -6.05 34.14
CA GLY A 294 -29.89 -4.68 34.48
C GLY A 294 -29.06 -4.09 35.62
N GLY A 295 -27.90 -3.50 35.31
CA GLY A 295 -27.07 -2.81 36.29
C GLY A 295 -26.03 -1.91 35.63
N GLY A 296 -26.30 -0.61 35.57
CA GLY A 296 -25.43 0.38 34.95
C GLY A 296 -24.06 0.47 35.62
N PHE A 297 -22.99 0.33 34.83
CA PHE A 297 -21.64 0.70 35.21
C PHE A 297 -21.17 1.83 34.30
N SER A 298 -21.08 3.05 34.84
CA SER A 298 -20.32 4.14 34.25
C SER A 298 -18.85 4.00 34.67
N GLY A 299 -18.00 3.56 33.74
CA GLY A 299 -16.57 3.44 33.95
C GLY A 299 -15.94 2.69 32.78
N GLY A 300 -15.35 3.44 31.85
CA GLY A 300 -14.77 2.89 30.63
C GLY A 300 -13.64 1.90 30.92
N VAL A 301 -13.92 0.62 30.66
CA VAL A 301 -12.93 -0.40 30.33
C VAL A 301 -13.63 -1.39 29.38
N GLY A 302 -12.98 -1.72 28.27
CA GLY A 302 -13.56 -2.44 27.12
C GLY A 302 -14.41 -3.66 27.49
N GLY A 303 -15.61 -3.72 26.91
CA GLY A 303 -16.48 -4.87 27.00
C GLY A 303 -16.08 -5.95 26.00
N VAL A 304 -15.99 -7.20 26.46
CA VAL A 304 -15.85 -8.37 25.59
C VAL A 304 -17.25 -8.85 25.22
N VAL A 305 -17.58 -8.84 23.93
CA VAL A 305 -18.81 -9.45 23.41
C VAL A 305 -18.48 -10.86 22.93
N LEU A 306 -19.09 -11.87 23.55
CA LEU A 306 -19.01 -13.25 23.08
C LEU A 306 -20.23 -13.51 22.18
N ARG A 307 -20.00 -13.93 20.93
CA ARG A 307 -21.06 -14.47 20.07
C ARG A 307 -20.91 -15.98 19.96
N ALA A 308 -22.04 -16.69 20.06
CA ALA A 308 -22.08 -18.12 19.79
C ALA A 308 -21.96 -18.36 18.28
N GLY A 309 -20.94 -19.13 17.86
CA GLY A 309 -20.83 -19.64 16.50
C GLY A 309 -21.78 -20.82 16.28
N SER A 310 -22.34 -20.95 15.08
CA SER A 310 -23.36 -21.96 14.73
C SER A 310 -22.88 -23.41 14.66
N ALA A 311 -21.64 -23.71 15.06
CA ALA A 311 -21.05 -25.05 15.00
C ALA A 311 -20.20 -25.39 16.25
N GLY A 312 -20.67 -25.00 17.44
CA GLY A 312 -20.12 -25.49 18.72
C GLY A 312 -18.72 -24.99 19.10
N GLY A 313 -18.14 -24.06 18.35
CA GLY A 313 -16.90 -23.37 18.69
C GLY A 313 -17.17 -21.92 19.09
N ALA A 314 -16.67 -21.49 20.26
CA ALA A 314 -16.63 -20.08 20.63
C ALA A 314 -15.47 -19.39 19.89
N ILE A 315 -15.77 -18.33 19.13
CA ILE A 315 -14.75 -17.47 18.54
C ILE A 315 -14.54 -16.29 19.49
N ILE A 316 -13.30 -16.10 19.94
CA ILE A 316 -12.91 -14.93 20.73
C ILE A 316 -12.29 -13.92 19.76
N ASP A 317 -13.10 -12.96 19.31
CA ASP A 317 -12.57 -11.78 18.62
C ASP A 317 -12.11 -10.76 19.66
N ARG A 318 -10.83 -10.40 19.61
CA ARG A 318 -10.30 -9.26 20.37
C ARG A 318 -10.34 -8.04 19.48
N PHE A 319 -11.25 -7.12 19.77
CA PHE A 319 -11.10 -5.73 19.34
C PHE A 319 -10.31 -4.99 20.40
N TRP A 320 -9.22 -4.35 19.98
CA TRP A 320 -8.61 -3.27 20.74
C TRP A 320 -9.33 -1.98 20.33
N VAL A 321 -9.84 -1.26 21.32
CA VAL A 321 -10.08 0.19 21.22
C VAL A 321 -8.99 0.84 22.04
#